data_AF-A0A2S2QL96-F1
#
_entry.id   AF-A0A2S2QL96-F1
#
_cell.length_a   1.000
_cell.length_b   1.000
_cell.length_c   1.000
_cell.angle_alpha   90.00
_cell.angle_beta   90.00
_cell.angle_gamma   90.00
#
_symmetry.space_group_name_H-M   'P 1'
#
loop_
_entity.id
_entity.type
_entity.pdbx_description
1 polymer ?
#
loop_
_entity_poly.entity_id
_entity_poly.type
_entity_poly.pdbx_seq_one_letter_code
_entity_poly.pdbx_strand_id
1 'polypeptide(L)'
;MINQIGKSCELGKSLEIQSVQHTCNQYKYQANNFLAEISNNIEHVMRVIESPKEKYRNKRGLVNIVGRVANVLFGICDDVDAEYFYDKIKELEISKSRISGLTETQTQIMQSIISNVYSSLVEMEKVQVNLVDKYNYLVHEIQIEKVHICFLEFQTALEEQVLLLNLILTQYAFETENLVSIINMAIQGLVHFSILDVKTLKNQIKDVKTQLPVGEGIPINLDDSGVSELLRLTTTNVVCIKDILIFNMEIPLVNSYKFLLYKTISLPINLLNNTYVAIVPSTHYIAIEKSRLYYIEYNEIQLSKCKQITKTLVYPYDQQLHHLDNSCELMIFRKPGVIPDSCNLRNVNFNFSIWHRLENTNSWIYITVKDNIIVKCKDISEGEIVNVNGMGIIELSNQCQANTNDGTLLISQKKVTTKVYKDIIPQLNVSINLQIPLIDRNIVSDKLMILNNNKSIIKNNLNKLLEYSNSLENIRQLSTNNDTTIKMNNNFYIILGTVIISMGLLIVLSLYIKFKNTCSRIKNSIEETIVNKIYEDVNTPNCESPLPRIV
;
A
#
# COMPACT_ATOMS: atom_id res chain seq x y z
N MET A 1 -17.74 20.30 47.38
CA MET A 1 -17.76 18.89 47.80
C MET A 1 -16.46 18.44 48.45
N ILE A 2 -15.31 18.36 47.76
CA ILE A 2 -14.02 17.97 48.35
C ILE A 2 -13.67 18.79 49.62
N ASN A 3 -13.76 20.13 49.54
CA ASN A 3 -13.51 21.01 50.69
C ASN A 3 -14.52 20.85 51.84
N GLN A 4 -15.76 20.42 51.55
CA GLN A 4 -16.78 20.19 52.59
C GLN A 4 -16.51 18.89 53.32
N ILE A 5 -16.21 17.81 52.59
CA ILE A 5 -15.82 16.52 53.17
C ILE A 5 -14.51 16.67 53.97
N GLY A 6 -13.55 17.47 53.49
CA GLY A 6 -12.34 17.79 54.24
C GLY A 6 -12.62 18.39 55.62
N LYS A 7 -13.52 19.39 55.69
CA LYS A 7 -13.96 20.00 56.96
C LYS A 7 -14.70 19.01 57.86
N SER A 8 -15.58 18.18 57.30
CA SER A 8 -16.28 17.12 58.06
C SER A 8 -15.31 16.07 58.60
N CYS A 9 -14.26 15.74 57.85
CA CYS A 9 -13.20 14.84 58.29
C CYS A 9 -12.30 15.45 59.39
N GLU A 10 -12.02 16.74 59.33
CA GLU A 10 -11.34 17.47 60.41
C GLU A 10 -12.18 17.49 61.69
N LEU A 11 -13.50 17.73 61.55
CA LEU A 11 -14.45 17.68 62.67
C LEU A 11 -14.51 16.28 63.29
N GLY A 12 -14.65 15.22 62.49
CA GLY A 12 -14.64 13.84 62.98
C GLY A 12 -13.32 13.43 63.66
N LYS A 13 -12.20 13.97 63.20
CA LYS A 13 -10.89 13.80 63.85
C LYS A 13 -10.84 14.49 65.21
N SER A 14 -11.40 15.70 65.33
CA SER A 14 -11.47 16.45 66.59
C SER A 14 -12.36 15.79 67.65
N LEU A 15 -13.31 14.96 67.21
CA LEU A 15 -14.24 14.21 68.05
C LEU A 15 -13.74 12.78 68.37
N GLU A 16 -12.51 12.41 67.96
CA GLU A 16 -11.89 11.08 68.17
C GLU A 16 -12.73 9.89 67.67
N ILE A 17 -13.53 10.12 66.63
CA ILE A 17 -14.44 9.11 66.10
C ILE A 17 -13.69 8.16 65.16
N GLN A 18 -13.43 6.93 65.61
CA GLN A 18 -12.69 5.93 64.82
C GLN A 18 -13.37 5.57 63.49
N SER A 19 -14.70 5.42 63.45
CA SER A 19 -15.44 5.07 62.22
C SER A 19 -15.31 6.16 61.15
N VAL A 20 -15.51 7.42 61.54
CA VAL A 20 -15.35 8.60 60.69
C VAL A 20 -13.89 8.75 60.22
N GLN A 21 -12.90 8.53 61.10
CA GLN A 21 -11.49 8.55 60.72
C GLN A 21 -11.19 7.48 59.65
N HIS A 22 -11.74 6.28 59.79
CA HIS A 22 -11.60 5.22 58.79
C HIS A 22 -12.21 5.63 57.45
N THR A 23 -13.48 6.07 57.44
CA THR A 23 -14.18 6.56 56.24
C THR A 23 -13.42 7.69 55.55
N CYS A 24 -12.91 8.66 56.31
CA CYS A 24 -12.13 9.78 55.80
C CYS A 24 -10.77 9.38 55.21
N ASN A 25 -10.07 8.43 55.83
CA ASN A 25 -8.81 7.92 55.31
C ASN A 25 -9.01 7.12 54.02
N GLN A 26 -10.03 6.25 53.99
CA GLN A 26 -10.40 5.49 52.80
C GLN A 26 -10.80 6.43 51.65
N TYR A 27 -11.64 7.43 51.92
CA TYR A 27 -12.00 8.48 50.98
C TYR A 27 -10.77 9.19 50.42
N LYS A 28 -9.88 9.68 51.29
CA LYS A 28 -8.69 10.43 50.87
C LYS A 28 -7.81 9.60 49.93
N TYR A 29 -7.63 8.32 50.23
CA TYR A 29 -6.88 7.41 49.37
C TYR A 29 -7.55 7.22 48.00
N GLN A 30 -8.85 6.91 47.99
CA GLN A 30 -9.61 6.69 46.74
C GLN A 30 -9.67 7.96 45.88
N ALA A 31 -9.99 9.10 46.48
CA ALA A 31 -10.08 10.37 45.76
C ALA A 31 -8.74 10.79 45.15
N ASN A 32 -7.63 10.61 45.88
CA ASN A 32 -6.30 10.92 45.35
C ASN A 32 -5.94 10.04 44.14
N ASN A 33 -6.30 8.76 44.16
CA ASN A 33 -6.05 7.86 43.04
C ASN A 33 -6.82 8.31 41.80
N PHE A 34 -8.12 8.58 41.92
CA PHE A 34 -8.92 9.08 40.80
C PHE A 34 -8.42 10.43 40.29
N LEU A 35 -8.10 11.38 41.18
CA LEU A 35 -7.57 12.68 40.77
C LEU A 35 -6.23 12.57 40.05
N ALA A 36 -5.35 11.67 40.49
CA ALA A 36 -4.09 11.39 39.80
C ALA A 36 -4.33 10.79 38.41
N GLU A 37 -5.24 9.83 38.29
CA GLU A 37 -5.63 9.22 37.01
C GLU A 37 -6.21 10.27 36.04
N ILE A 38 -7.19 11.05 36.50
CA ILE A 38 -7.79 12.16 35.75
C ILE A 38 -6.71 13.14 35.27
N SER A 39 -5.81 13.55 36.17
CA SER A 39 -4.72 14.47 35.84
C SER A 39 -3.78 13.88 34.79
N ASN A 40 -3.42 12.60 34.91
CA ASN A 40 -2.56 11.91 33.96
C ASN A 40 -3.22 11.78 32.59
N ASN A 41 -4.52 11.46 32.54
CA ASN A 41 -5.29 11.36 31.31
C ASN A 41 -5.38 12.71 30.60
N ILE A 42 -5.71 13.79 31.33
CA ILE A 42 -5.74 15.15 30.78
C ILE A 42 -4.36 15.55 30.26
N GLU A 43 -3.30 15.30 31.03
CA GLU A 43 -1.94 15.63 30.61
C GLU A 43 -1.52 14.85 29.36
N HIS A 44 -1.90 13.57 29.26
CA HIS A 44 -1.68 12.76 28.07
C HIS A 44 -2.34 13.38 26.84
N VAL A 45 -3.63 13.73 26.93
CA VAL A 45 -4.37 14.41 25.86
C VAL A 45 -3.66 15.69 25.42
N MET A 46 -3.26 16.53 26.36
CA MET A 46 -2.61 17.81 26.06
C MET A 46 -1.20 17.67 25.47
N ARG A 47 -0.47 16.61 25.81
CA ARG A 47 0.87 16.34 25.25
C ARG A 47 0.81 15.79 23.83
N VAL A 48 -0.19 14.96 23.57
CA VAL A 48 -0.32 14.24 22.31
C VAL A 48 -0.85 15.15 21.20
N ILE A 49 -1.69 16.12 21.55
CA ILE A 49 -2.22 17.09 20.60
C ILE A 49 -1.31 18.32 20.64
N GLU A 50 -0.38 18.44 19.67
CA GLU A 50 0.51 19.61 19.58
C GLU A 50 -0.35 20.89 19.50
N SER A 51 -0.29 21.72 20.54
CA SER A 51 -0.86 23.07 20.46
C SER A 51 -0.06 23.88 19.44
N PRO A 52 -0.71 24.53 18.46
CA PRO A 52 -0.01 25.42 17.54
C PRO A 52 0.66 26.51 18.37
N LYS A 53 1.99 26.50 18.40
CA LYS A 53 2.77 27.51 19.14
C LYS A 53 2.38 28.88 18.60
N GLU A 54 1.78 29.70 19.46
CA GLU A 54 1.50 31.11 19.22
C GLU A 54 2.78 31.86 18.84
N LYS A 55 3.11 31.88 17.54
CA LYS A 55 4.03 32.86 16.97
C LYS A 55 3.38 33.46 15.75
N TYR A 56 2.51 34.44 16.01
CA TYR A 56 2.17 35.49 15.07
C TYR A 56 3.45 36.21 14.64
N ARG A 57 4.16 35.65 13.66
CA ARG A 57 5.26 36.32 12.98
C ARG A 57 4.72 36.82 11.66
N ASN A 58 4.29 38.09 11.64
CA ASN A 58 3.96 38.80 10.41
C ASN A 58 5.08 38.60 9.38
N LYS A 59 4.76 38.05 8.21
CA LYS A 59 5.69 38.03 7.08
C LYS A 59 5.08 38.72 5.87
N ARG A 60 5.73 39.84 5.52
CA ARG A 60 5.81 40.38 4.16
C ARG A 60 6.59 39.39 3.29
N GLY A 61 6.14 39.16 2.06
CA GLY A 61 6.92 38.53 1.00
C GLY A 61 6.54 37.08 0.71
N LEU A 62 6.16 36.82 -0.54
CA LEU A 62 6.01 35.49 -1.12
C LEU A 62 7.29 34.68 -0.93
N VAL A 63 7.12 33.37 -0.73
CA VAL A 63 8.13 32.31 -0.55
C VAL A 63 8.56 32.06 0.91
N ASN A 64 7.85 31.15 1.59
CA ASN A 64 8.42 30.29 2.64
C ASN A 64 8.10 28.83 2.32
N ILE A 65 9.12 28.11 1.87
CA ILE A 65 9.20 26.65 1.95
C ILE A 65 9.94 26.37 3.27
N VAL A 66 9.47 25.37 4.02
CA VAL A 66 10.00 24.86 5.29
C VAL A 66 9.52 25.57 6.57
N GLY A 67 8.36 25.11 7.03
CA GLY A 67 7.87 25.19 8.41
C GLY A 67 6.83 24.08 8.68
N ARG A 68 6.97 22.93 8.01
CA ARG A 68 5.99 21.84 7.94
C ARG A 68 6.45 20.64 8.77
N VAL A 69 5.97 20.50 10.00
CA VAL A 69 6.05 19.21 10.71
C VAL A 69 4.71 18.77 11.34
N ALA A 70 3.69 19.63 11.43
CA ALA A 70 2.32 19.16 11.71
C ALA A 70 1.55 18.65 10.47
N ASN A 71 2.06 18.90 9.25
CA ASN A 71 1.36 18.56 7.99
C ASN A 71 1.56 17.12 7.46
N VAL A 72 2.14 16.20 8.22
CA VAL A 72 2.73 14.98 7.61
C VAL A 72 2.03 13.65 7.88
N LEU A 73 1.04 13.52 8.78
CA LEU A 73 0.47 12.19 9.00
C LEU A 73 -0.79 11.82 8.22
N PHE A 74 -1.69 12.73 7.83
CA PHE A 74 -2.86 12.31 7.03
C PHE A 74 -3.35 13.27 5.93
N GLY A 75 -2.66 14.40 5.70
CA GLY A 75 -2.99 15.29 4.59
C GLY A 75 -4.24 16.13 4.83
N ILE A 76 -4.06 17.44 4.62
CA ILE A 76 -5.07 18.49 4.45
C ILE A 76 -5.95 18.80 5.67
N CYS A 77 -5.40 19.57 6.59
CA CYS A 77 -6.17 20.62 7.25
C CYS A 77 -5.22 21.79 7.40
N ASP A 78 -5.39 22.80 6.55
CA ASP A 78 -4.58 24.02 6.60
C ASP A 78 -5.10 24.86 7.78
N ASP A 79 -4.25 25.66 8.44
CA ASP A 79 -4.62 26.47 9.62
C ASP A 79 -5.91 27.32 9.41
N VAL A 80 -6.27 27.59 8.14
CA VAL A 80 -7.47 28.32 7.69
C VAL A 80 -8.78 27.53 7.89
N ASP A 81 -8.80 26.21 7.63
CA ASP A 81 -10.02 25.41 7.76
C ASP A 81 -10.40 25.20 9.23
N ALA A 82 -9.39 25.09 10.08
CA ALA A 82 -9.54 24.92 11.52
C ALA A 82 -10.18 26.15 12.19
N GLU A 83 -9.79 27.36 11.77
CA GLU A 83 -10.38 28.62 12.25
C GLU A 83 -11.83 28.80 11.78
N TYR A 84 -12.14 28.43 10.53
CA TYR A 84 -13.52 28.41 10.01
C TYR A 84 -14.45 27.53 10.87
N PHE A 85 -14.03 26.31 11.21
CA PHE A 85 -14.83 25.42 12.05
C PHE A 85 -14.99 25.95 13.48
N TYR A 86 -13.94 26.52 14.06
CA TYR A 86 -14.03 27.16 15.38
C TYR A 86 -15.10 28.27 15.40
N ASP A 87 -15.10 29.15 14.39
CA ASP A 87 -16.07 30.24 14.31
C ASP A 87 -17.51 29.71 14.15
N LYS A 88 -17.71 28.66 13.33
CA LYS A 88 -19.03 28.03 13.17
C LYS A 88 -19.50 27.34 14.45
N ILE A 89 -18.62 26.68 15.18
CA ILE A 89 -18.93 26.08 16.48
C ILE A 89 -19.34 27.17 17.48
N LYS A 90 -18.60 28.28 17.50
CA LYS A 90 -18.90 29.43 18.38
C LYS A 90 -20.25 30.08 18.05
N GLU A 91 -20.58 30.25 16.77
CA GLU A 91 -21.90 30.73 16.34
C GLU A 91 -23.02 29.80 16.83
N LEU A 92 -22.83 28.48 16.71
CA LEU A 92 -23.78 27.48 17.19
C LEU A 92 -23.90 27.50 18.71
N GLU A 93 -22.80 27.62 19.46
CA GLU A 93 -22.80 27.70 20.92
C GLU A 93 -23.57 28.94 21.41
N ILE A 94 -23.36 30.10 20.78
CA ILE A 94 -24.11 31.34 21.06
C ILE A 94 -25.60 31.16 20.76
N SER A 95 -25.94 30.42 19.70
CA SER A 95 -27.35 30.13 19.37
C SER A 95 -28.01 29.19 20.39
N LYS A 96 -27.26 28.20 20.90
CA LYS A 96 -27.73 27.19 21.86
C LYS A 96 -27.78 27.73 23.30
N SER A 97 -26.87 28.63 23.68
CA SER A 97 -26.89 29.30 25.00
C SER A 97 -28.15 30.15 25.20
N ARG A 98 -28.67 30.75 24.12
CA ARG A 98 -29.99 31.42 24.13
C ARG A 98 -31.16 30.48 24.44
N ILE A 99 -31.00 29.18 24.19
CA ILE A 99 -32.01 28.14 24.51
C ILE A 99 -31.75 27.55 25.92
N SER A 100 -30.48 27.48 26.35
CA SER A 100 -30.05 26.99 27.68
C SER A 100 -30.50 27.87 28.86
N GLY A 101 -30.93 29.12 28.61
CA GLY A 101 -31.56 29.97 29.62
C GLY A 101 -32.84 29.39 30.25
N LEU A 102 -33.38 28.29 29.71
CA LEU A 102 -34.57 27.60 30.24
C LEU A 102 -34.25 26.43 31.21
N THR A 103 -32.97 26.08 31.43
CA THR A 103 -32.55 24.94 32.27
C THR A 103 -32.01 25.31 33.66
N GLU A 104 -32.14 26.58 34.07
CA GLU A 104 -31.61 27.12 35.34
C GLU A 104 -32.33 26.59 36.60
N THR A 105 -33.32 25.70 36.45
CA THR A 105 -34.19 25.24 37.54
C THR A 105 -33.62 24.12 38.44
N GLN A 106 -32.37 23.68 38.26
CA GLN A 106 -31.80 22.59 39.07
C GLN A 106 -30.71 22.99 40.09
N THR A 107 -30.29 24.25 40.14
CA THR A 107 -29.32 24.74 41.15
C THR A 107 -29.98 25.21 42.46
N GLN A 108 -31.29 25.44 42.49
CA GLN A 108 -32.02 25.94 43.67
C GLN A 108 -32.19 24.88 44.78
N ILE A 109 -32.19 23.59 44.44
CA ILE A 109 -32.32 22.49 45.40
C ILE A 109 -31.07 22.38 46.31
N MET A 110 -29.91 22.79 45.81
CA MET A 110 -28.64 22.78 46.56
C MET A 110 -28.55 23.93 47.58
N GLN A 111 -29.21 25.06 47.32
CA GLN A 111 -29.19 26.24 48.20
C GLN A 111 -30.18 26.13 49.37
N SER A 112 -31.34 25.48 49.17
CA SER A 112 -32.35 25.35 50.24
C SER A 112 -31.90 24.41 51.38
N ILE A 113 -31.09 23.39 51.07
CA ILE A 113 -30.55 22.46 52.06
C ILE A 113 -29.54 23.15 52.99
N ILE A 114 -28.75 24.10 52.47
CA ILE A 114 -27.76 24.85 53.27
C ILE A 114 -28.44 25.85 54.22
N SER A 115 -29.59 26.40 53.85
CA SER A 115 -30.37 27.32 54.68
C SER A 115 -31.05 26.63 55.87
N ASN A 116 -31.54 25.40 55.69
CA ASN A 116 -32.33 24.70 56.71
C ASN A 116 -31.49 24.16 57.89
N VAL A 117 -30.21 23.88 57.66
CA VAL A 117 -29.31 23.37 58.70
C VAL A 117 -28.89 24.46 59.69
N TYR A 118 -28.94 25.73 59.29
CA TYR A 118 -28.56 26.85 60.17
C TYR A 118 -29.68 27.26 61.14
N SER A 119 -30.95 27.10 60.73
CA SER A 119 -32.12 27.47 61.55
C SER A 119 -32.42 26.50 62.69
N SER A 120 -31.91 25.27 62.64
CA SER A 120 -32.23 24.23 63.63
C SER A 120 -31.37 24.27 64.90
N LEU A 121 -30.40 25.18 65.01
CA LEU A 121 -29.44 25.25 66.13
C LEU A 121 -29.75 26.30 67.20
N VAL A 122 -30.81 27.12 67.05
CA VAL A 122 -31.01 28.33 67.88
C VAL A 122 -32.18 28.23 68.89
N GLU A 123 -32.96 27.16 68.90
CA GLU A 123 -34.23 27.18 69.65
C GLU A 123 -34.38 26.05 70.69
N MET A 124 -33.52 26.01 71.71
CA MET A 124 -33.75 25.19 72.91
C MET A 124 -33.14 25.80 74.18
N GLU A 125 -33.83 26.75 74.81
CA GLU A 125 -33.58 27.08 76.23
C GLU A 125 -34.84 27.66 76.91
N LYS A 126 -35.55 26.83 77.69
CA LYS A 126 -36.21 27.23 78.96
C LYS A 126 -37.00 26.09 79.64
N VAL A 127 -36.68 25.89 80.93
CA VAL A 127 -37.58 25.66 82.11
C VAL A 127 -37.07 24.55 83.07
N GLN A 128 -36.83 24.97 84.32
CA GLN A 128 -36.53 24.23 85.58
C GLN A 128 -37.75 23.47 86.14
N VAL A 129 -37.75 22.66 87.21
CA VAL A 129 -36.88 21.69 87.94
C VAL A 129 -37.84 21.08 88.97
N ASN A 130 -38.01 19.75 88.98
CA ASN A 130 -38.20 18.89 90.18
C ASN A 130 -38.55 17.44 89.78
N LEU A 131 -37.58 16.78 89.15
CA LEU A 131 -37.51 15.32 88.97
C LEU A 131 -36.03 14.90 89.07
N VAL A 132 -35.20 15.68 89.76
CA VAL A 132 -33.78 15.91 89.44
C VAL A 132 -32.97 14.62 89.32
N ASP A 133 -33.08 13.63 90.21
CA ASP A 133 -32.17 12.47 90.12
C ASP A 133 -32.62 11.39 89.11
N LYS A 134 -33.93 11.17 88.95
CA LYS A 134 -34.48 10.24 87.95
C LYS A 134 -34.54 10.85 86.55
N TYR A 135 -34.78 12.16 86.49
CA TYR A 135 -34.66 12.98 85.30
C TYR A 135 -33.22 13.13 84.89
N ASN A 136 -32.25 13.33 85.79
CA ASN A 136 -30.84 13.37 85.41
C ASN A 136 -30.37 12.03 84.85
N TYR A 137 -30.83 10.90 85.38
CA TYR A 137 -30.53 9.59 84.79
C TYR A 137 -31.18 9.39 83.41
N LEU A 138 -32.47 9.70 83.26
CA LEU A 138 -33.16 9.62 81.96
C LEU A 138 -32.68 10.66 80.96
N VAL A 139 -32.32 11.87 81.40
CA VAL A 139 -31.74 12.93 80.58
C VAL A 139 -30.33 12.56 80.20
N HIS A 140 -29.55 11.92 81.07
CA HIS A 140 -28.23 11.41 80.73
C HIS A 140 -28.32 10.25 79.72
N GLU A 141 -29.24 9.29 79.90
CA GLU A 141 -29.52 8.24 78.91
C GLU A 141 -30.05 8.83 77.58
N ILE A 142 -31.02 9.75 77.62
CA ILE A 142 -31.57 10.45 76.45
C ILE A 142 -30.51 11.35 75.80
N GLN A 143 -29.61 11.99 76.57
CA GLN A 143 -28.51 12.79 76.03
C GLN A 143 -27.45 11.89 75.39
N ILE A 144 -27.12 10.76 76.00
CA ILE A 144 -26.23 9.76 75.41
C ILE A 144 -26.85 9.17 74.14
N GLU A 145 -28.13 8.80 74.14
CA GLU A 145 -28.85 8.31 72.97
C GLU A 145 -28.97 9.39 71.88
N LYS A 146 -29.28 10.65 72.23
CA LYS A 146 -29.31 11.77 71.27
C LYS A 146 -27.93 12.06 70.68
N VAL A 147 -26.87 11.97 71.48
CA VAL A 147 -25.49 12.11 70.99
C VAL A 147 -25.15 10.94 70.07
N HIS A 148 -25.59 9.72 70.39
CA HIS A 148 -25.40 8.55 69.53
C HIS A 148 -26.20 8.65 68.22
N ILE A 149 -27.43 9.16 68.26
CA ILE A 149 -28.27 9.43 67.07
C ILE A 149 -27.62 10.52 66.21
N CYS A 150 -27.19 11.64 66.81
CA CYS A 150 -26.50 12.72 66.10
C CYS A 150 -25.19 12.24 65.47
N PHE A 151 -24.47 11.35 66.15
CA PHE A 151 -23.29 10.68 65.63
C PHE A 151 -23.61 9.80 64.41
N LEU A 152 -24.67 8.98 64.52
CA LEU A 152 -25.10 8.11 63.43
C LEU A 152 -25.57 8.93 62.24
N GLU A 153 -26.36 9.98 62.45
CA GLU A 153 -26.80 10.92 61.41
C GLU A 153 -25.62 11.62 60.73
N PHE A 154 -24.63 12.10 61.51
CA PHE A 154 -23.42 12.69 60.97
C PHE A 154 -22.60 11.69 60.15
N GLN A 155 -22.43 10.46 60.66
CA GLN A 155 -21.71 9.40 59.97
C GLN A 155 -22.42 9.03 58.66
N THR A 156 -23.74 8.84 58.69
CA THR A 156 -24.53 8.54 57.49
C THR A 156 -24.45 9.68 56.46
N ALA A 157 -24.59 10.94 56.88
CA ALA A 157 -24.49 12.08 55.98
C ALA A 157 -23.08 12.22 55.36
N LEU A 158 -22.02 11.92 56.14
CA LEU A 158 -20.66 11.89 55.63
C LEU A 158 -20.47 10.76 54.60
N GLU A 159 -20.96 9.56 54.91
CA GLU A 159 -20.88 8.39 54.03
C GLU A 159 -21.63 8.63 52.71
N GLU A 160 -22.82 9.23 52.76
CA GLU A 160 -23.59 9.62 51.56
C GLU A 160 -22.82 10.62 50.69
N GLN A 161 -22.21 11.65 51.30
CA GLN A 161 -21.41 12.64 50.57
C GLN A 161 -20.16 12.00 49.95
N VAL A 162 -19.46 11.14 50.68
CA VAL A 162 -18.30 10.41 50.18
C VAL A 162 -18.70 9.51 49.01
N LEU A 163 -19.83 8.79 49.12
CA LEU A 163 -20.36 7.94 48.06
C LEU A 163 -20.67 8.75 46.79
N LEU A 164 -21.41 9.85 46.91
CA LEU A 164 -21.76 10.68 45.76
C LEU A 164 -20.52 11.26 45.08
N LEU A 165 -19.53 11.72 45.86
CA LEU A 165 -18.28 12.22 45.28
C LEU A 165 -17.49 11.11 44.59
N ASN A 166 -17.43 9.91 45.16
CA ASN A 166 -16.78 8.76 44.55
C ASN A 166 -17.44 8.36 43.23
N LEU A 167 -18.78 8.43 43.14
CA LEU A 167 -19.49 8.20 41.88
C LEU A 167 -19.10 9.25 40.82
N ILE A 168 -19.04 10.53 41.21
CA ILE A 168 -18.61 11.62 40.30
C ILE A 168 -17.16 11.41 39.84
N LEU A 169 -16.25 11.10 40.75
CA LEU A 169 -14.83 10.89 40.43
C LEU A 169 -14.63 9.66 39.54
N THR A 170 -15.32 8.55 39.82
CA THR A 170 -15.30 7.35 38.98
C THR A 170 -15.82 7.66 37.58
N GLN A 171 -16.94 8.38 37.47
CA GLN A 171 -17.48 8.79 36.16
C GLN A 171 -16.47 9.68 35.42
N TYR A 172 -15.89 10.67 36.11
CA TYR A 172 -14.95 11.59 35.48
C TYR A 172 -13.66 10.89 35.03
N ALA A 173 -13.15 9.95 35.84
CA ALA A 173 -12.01 9.11 35.45
C ALA A 173 -12.34 8.30 34.18
N PHE A 174 -13.49 7.61 34.16
CA PHE A 174 -13.96 6.87 32.98
C PHE A 174 -14.10 7.74 31.72
N GLU A 175 -14.70 8.93 31.84
CA GLU A 175 -14.83 9.86 30.71
C GLU A 175 -13.47 10.35 30.20
N THR A 176 -12.51 10.61 31.09
CA THR A 176 -11.15 11.00 30.67
C THR A 176 -10.39 9.86 30.01
N GLU A 177 -10.56 8.61 30.47
CA GLU A 177 -9.99 7.43 29.82
C GLU A 177 -10.60 7.20 28.44
N ASN A 178 -11.93 7.34 28.31
CA ASN A 178 -12.64 7.28 27.05
C ASN A 178 -12.15 8.38 26.08
N LEU A 179 -11.92 9.60 26.58
CA LEU A 179 -11.35 10.70 25.78
C LEU A 179 -9.94 10.37 25.27
N VAL A 180 -9.08 9.77 26.12
CA VAL A 180 -7.76 9.28 25.72
C VAL A 180 -7.89 8.24 24.60
N SER A 181 -8.82 7.28 24.72
CA SER A 181 -9.08 6.28 23.68
C SER A 181 -9.54 6.92 22.36
N ILE A 182 -10.47 7.88 22.42
CA ILE A 182 -10.98 8.62 21.27
C ILE A 182 -9.83 9.33 20.52
N ILE A 183 -8.94 10.02 21.26
CA ILE A 183 -7.81 10.75 20.69
C ILE A 183 -6.80 9.78 20.07
N ASN A 184 -6.46 8.70 20.77
CA ASN A 184 -5.53 7.70 20.26
C ASN A 184 -6.02 7.05 18.97
N MET A 185 -7.33 6.80 18.83
CA MET A 185 -7.92 6.34 17.56
C MET A 185 -7.86 7.43 16.48
N ALA A 186 -8.20 8.68 16.81
CA ALA A 186 -8.18 9.79 15.87
C ALA A 186 -6.77 10.05 15.31
N ILE A 187 -5.72 9.91 16.12
CA ILE A 187 -4.32 10.03 15.65
C ILE A 187 -3.95 8.96 14.64
N GLN A 188 -4.59 7.80 14.71
CA GLN A 188 -4.43 6.73 13.73
C GLN A 188 -5.34 6.92 12.49
N GLY A 189 -6.06 8.04 12.41
CA GLY A 189 -7.02 8.30 11.34
C GLY A 189 -8.35 7.58 11.51
N LEU A 190 -8.60 6.94 12.65
CA LEU A 190 -9.77 6.10 12.90
C LEU A 190 -10.83 6.84 13.73
N VAL A 191 -12.11 6.62 13.40
CA VAL A 191 -13.23 7.20 14.13
C VAL A 191 -13.57 6.30 15.32
N HIS A 192 -13.51 6.84 16.54
CA HIS A 192 -14.01 6.16 17.73
C HIS A 192 -15.55 6.25 17.80
N PHE A 193 -16.23 5.15 18.12
CA PHE A 193 -17.70 5.10 18.15
C PHE A 193 -18.34 6.06 19.17
N SER A 194 -17.61 6.42 20.23
CA SER A 194 -18.07 7.39 21.23
C SER A 194 -18.04 8.85 20.79
N ILE A 195 -17.46 9.19 19.63
CA ILE A 195 -17.42 10.59 19.15
C ILE A 195 -18.82 11.12 18.88
N LEU A 196 -19.71 10.28 18.34
CA LEU A 196 -21.07 10.68 18.01
C LEU A 196 -22.03 9.51 18.21
N ASP A 197 -23.16 9.81 18.87
CA ASP A 197 -24.26 8.87 18.98
C ASP A 197 -24.74 8.41 17.59
N VAL A 198 -24.96 7.10 17.47
CA VAL A 198 -25.32 6.45 16.20
C VAL A 198 -26.61 7.02 15.62
N LYS A 199 -27.61 7.33 16.46
CA LYS A 199 -28.88 7.89 16.01
C LYS A 199 -28.68 9.31 15.47
N THR A 200 -27.88 10.10 16.17
CA THR A 200 -27.50 11.46 15.74
C THR A 200 -26.76 11.44 14.41
N LEU A 201 -25.75 10.58 14.26
CA LEU A 201 -25.03 10.39 13.00
C LEU A 201 -25.98 10.04 11.85
N LYS A 202 -26.85 9.04 12.05
CA LYS A 202 -27.82 8.62 11.02
C LYS A 202 -28.72 9.77 10.54
N ASN A 203 -29.17 10.62 11.46
CA ASN A 203 -30.03 11.75 11.12
C ASN A 203 -29.26 12.83 10.35
N GLN A 204 -28.08 13.24 10.84
CA GLN A 204 -27.24 14.23 10.17
C GLN A 204 -26.88 13.79 8.74
N ILE A 205 -26.54 12.52 8.56
CA ILE A 205 -26.21 12.00 7.23
C ILE A 205 -27.42 11.97 6.30
N LYS A 206 -28.63 11.68 6.81
CA LYS A 206 -29.86 11.77 6.00
C LYS A 206 -30.10 13.18 5.50
N ASP A 207 -29.89 14.18 6.36
CA ASP A 207 -30.07 15.59 5.99
C ASP A 207 -29.04 16.01 4.93
N VAL A 208 -27.76 15.68 5.14
CA VAL A 208 -26.69 15.94 4.17
C VAL A 208 -26.97 15.29 2.81
N LYS A 209 -27.49 14.06 2.80
CA LYS A 209 -27.81 13.33 1.57
C LYS A 209 -28.81 14.08 0.67
N THR A 210 -29.66 14.94 1.22
CA THR A 210 -30.61 15.75 0.42
C THR A 210 -29.95 16.92 -0.30
N GLN A 211 -28.74 17.30 0.10
CA GLN A 211 -28.01 18.47 -0.41
C GLN A 211 -26.83 18.09 -1.30
N LEU A 212 -26.57 16.79 -1.49
CA LEU A 212 -25.43 16.33 -2.28
C LEU A 212 -25.58 16.70 -3.77
N PRO A 213 -24.46 16.99 -4.47
CA PRO A 213 -24.45 17.18 -5.91
C PRO A 213 -25.04 15.98 -6.67
N VAL A 214 -25.58 16.25 -7.86
CA VAL A 214 -26.15 15.20 -8.71
C VAL A 214 -25.07 14.20 -9.11
N GLY A 215 -25.33 12.91 -8.91
CA GLY A 215 -24.42 11.83 -9.28
C GLY A 215 -23.45 11.41 -8.18
N GLU A 216 -23.41 12.15 -7.07
CA GLU A 216 -22.67 11.81 -5.87
C GLU A 216 -23.59 11.21 -4.81
N GLY A 217 -23.04 10.32 -4.00
CA GLY A 217 -23.78 9.68 -2.93
C GLY A 217 -22.86 9.13 -1.87
N ILE A 218 -23.48 8.67 -0.79
CA ILE A 218 -22.76 8.04 0.32
C ILE A 218 -22.60 6.55 -0.03
N PRO A 219 -21.40 5.97 0.15
CA PRO A 219 -21.08 4.61 -0.29
C PRO A 219 -21.92 3.50 0.36
N ILE A 220 -22.65 3.81 1.42
CA ILE A 220 -23.33 2.84 2.27
C ILE A 220 -24.76 3.29 2.57
N ASN A 221 -25.65 2.31 2.69
CA ASN A 221 -26.99 2.53 3.23
C ASN A 221 -26.95 2.43 4.77
N LEU A 222 -27.48 3.42 5.47
CA LEU A 222 -27.40 3.53 6.93
C LEU A 222 -28.44 2.69 7.70
N ASP A 223 -28.69 1.47 7.24
CA ASP A 223 -29.40 0.45 8.03
C ASP A 223 -28.58 0.02 9.25
N ASP A 224 -29.00 -1.02 9.98
CA ASP A 224 -28.38 -1.38 11.26
C ASP A 224 -26.89 -1.74 11.15
N SER A 225 -26.44 -2.36 10.05
CA SER A 225 -25.03 -2.66 9.81
C SER A 225 -24.24 -1.54 9.14
N GLY A 226 -24.89 -0.60 8.46
CA GLY A 226 -24.23 0.38 7.61
C GLY A 226 -23.39 1.43 8.33
N VAL A 227 -23.66 1.69 9.62
CA VAL A 227 -22.90 2.71 10.39
C VAL A 227 -21.47 2.27 10.65
N SER A 228 -21.26 1.01 11.04
CA SER A 228 -19.92 0.47 11.26
C SER A 228 -19.09 0.52 9.98
N GLU A 229 -19.71 0.20 8.83
CA GLU A 229 -19.05 0.32 7.53
C GLU A 229 -18.71 1.77 7.19
N LEU A 230 -19.59 2.73 7.51
CA LEU A 230 -19.36 4.14 7.24
C LEU A 230 -18.16 4.65 8.02
N LEU A 231 -18.10 4.31 9.30
CA LEU A 231 -17.00 4.70 10.19
C LEU A 231 -15.67 4.08 9.75
N ARG A 232 -15.66 2.88 9.15
CA ARG A 232 -14.46 2.28 8.56
C ARG A 232 -13.96 2.98 7.28
N LEU A 233 -14.86 3.61 6.54
CA LEU A 233 -14.49 4.37 5.33
C LEU A 233 -14.06 5.80 5.65
N THR A 234 -14.63 6.36 6.70
CA THR A 234 -14.40 7.72 7.20
C THR A 234 -13.01 7.81 7.81
N THR A 235 -12.31 8.92 7.56
CA THR A 235 -11.06 9.26 8.23
C THR A 235 -11.31 10.38 9.23
N THR A 236 -10.58 10.39 10.34
CA THR A 236 -10.70 11.42 11.37
C THR A 236 -9.37 12.07 11.64
N ASN A 237 -9.37 13.39 11.79
CA ASN A 237 -8.26 14.18 12.31
C ASN A 237 -8.71 14.93 13.57
N VAL A 238 -7.78 15.20 14.48
CA VAL A 238 -8.05 15.95 15.72
C VAL A 238 -7.13 17.16 15.80
N VAL A 239 -7.71 18.33 16.12
CA VAL A 239 -6.97 19.57 16.35
C VAL A 239 -7.44 20.21 17.66
N CYS A 240 -6.53 20.88 18.37
CA CYS A 240 -6.87 21.67 19.56
C CYS A 240 -6.68 23.16 19.25
N ILE A 241 -7.74 23.95 19.38
CA ILE A 241 -7.72 25.40 19.15
C ILE A 241 -8.38 26.07 20.35
N LYS A 242 -7.64 26.94 21.05
CA LYS A 242 -8.14 27.72 22.21
C LYS A 242 -8.84 26.81 23.24
N ASP A 243 -8.18 25.70 23.59
CA ASP A 243 -8.66 24.67 24.52
C ASP A 243 -9.94 23.91 24.07
N ILE A 244 -10.31 24.01 22.78
CA ILE A 244 -11.39 23.23 22.18
C ILE A 244 -10.80 22.13 21.30
N LEU A 245 -11.19 20.89 21.58
CA LEU A 245 -10.90 19.75 20.73
C LEU A 245 -11.91 19.67 19.58
N ILE A 246 -11.39 19.71 18.35
CA ILE A 246 -12.19 19.62 17.13
C ILE A 246 -11.80 18.33 16.41
N PHE A 247 -12.78 17.44 16.26
CA PHE A 247 -12.64 16.22 15.47
C PHE A 247 -13.22 16.47 14.08
N ASN A 248 -12.35 16.50 13.07
CA ASN A 248 -12.77 16.58 11.68
C ASN A 248 -12.97 15.17 11.13
N MET A 249 -14.20 14.82 10.75
CA MET A 249 -14.54 13.53 10.13
C MET A 249 -14.77 13.70 8.64
N GLU A 250 -13.93 13.06 7.84
CA GLU A 250 -13.99 13.10 6.39
C GLU A 250 -14.72 11.87 5.87
N ILE A 251 -15.98 12.06 5.49
CA ILE A 251 -16.82 11.01 4.95
C ILE A 251 -16.68 10.99 3.43
N PRO A 252 -16.14 9.91 2.82
CA PRO A 252 -15.96 9.87 1.39
C PRO A 252 -17.30 9.81 0.67
N LEU A 253 -17.43 10.62 -0.38
CA LEU A 253 -18.50 10.51 -1.35
C LEU A 253 -18.08 9.56 -2.47
N VAL A 254 -19.04 8.83 -3.02
CA VAL A 254 -18.83 7.98 -4.19
C VAL A 254 -19.71 8.42 -5.34
N ASN A 255 -19.17 8.25 -6.54
CA ASN A 255 -19.95 8.40 -7.75
C ASN A 255 -20.94 7.23 -7.88
N SER A 256 -22.07 7.49 -8.52
CA SER A 256 -23.10 6.52 -8.90
C SER A 256 -22.64 5.40 -9.85
N TYR A 257 -21.49 5.54 -10.52
CA TYR A 257 -20.99 4.50 -11.43
C TYR A 257 -20.60 3.21 -10.71
N LYS A 258 -21.00 2.09 -11.28
CA LYS A 258 -20.66 0.75 -10.79
C LYS A 258 -19.89 0.00 -11.85
N PHE A 259 -18.70 -0.46 -11.48
CA PHE A 259 -17.83 -1.22 -12.36
C PHE A 259 -17.70 -2.66 -11.87
N LEU A 260 -17.50 -3.56 -12.82
CA LEU A 260 -17.05 -4.92 -12.55
C LEU A 260 -15.55 -4.96 -12.79
N LEU A 261 -14.79 -5.33 -11.77
CA LEU A 261 -13.35 -5.48 -11.85
C LEU A 261 -13.00 -6.85 -12.44
N TYR A 262 -12.18 -6.86 -13.47
CA TYR A 262 -11.64 -8.04 -14.12
C TYR A 262 -10.14 -8.07 -13.95
N LYS A 263 -9.59 -9.26 -13.66
CA LYS A 263 -8.16 -9.52 -13.75
C LYS A 263 -7.83 -10.01 -15.16
N THR A 264 -6.85 -9.39 -15.81
CA THR A 264 -6.44 -9.77 -17.16
C THR A 264 -5.42 -10.90 -17.10
N ILE A 265 -5.67 -11.99 -17.84
CA ILE A 265 -4.75 -13.11 -17.98
C ILE A 265 -4.50 -13.34 -19.46
N SER A 266 -3.25 -13.21 -19.91
CA SER A 266 -2.88 -13.49 -21.29
C SER A 266 -2.80 -15.00 -21.55
N LEU A 267 -3.60 -15.47 -22.50
CA LEU A 267 -3.60 -16.86 -22.94
C LEU A 267 -2.85 -17.00 -24.27
N PRO A 268 -1.70 -17.71 -24.31
CA PRO A 268 -0.92 -17.88 -25.52
C PRO A 268 -1.57 -18.90 -26.46
N ILE A 269 -1.71 -18.53 -27.73
CA ILE A 269 -2.39 -19.29 -28.78
C ILE A 269 -1.34 -20.02 -29.61
N ASN A 270 -1.47 -21.34 -29.72
CA ASN A 270 -0.54 -22.15 -30.50
C ASN A 270 -0.77 -21.91 -31.99
N LEU A 271 0.30 -21.51 -32.71
CA LEU A 271 0.28 -21.42 -34.17
C LEU A 271 0.75 -22.73 -34.78
N LEU A 272 2.05 -23.05 -34.62
CA LEU A 272 2.73 -24.21 -35.21
C LEU A 272 3.97 -24.59 -34.39
N ASN A 273 4.25 -25.89 -34.24
CA ASN A 273 5.50 -26.44 -33.68
C ASN A 273 5.94 -25.79 -32.34
N ASN A 274 5.05 -25.74 -31.34
CA ASN A 274 5.27 -25.13 -30.03
C ASN A 274 5.64 -23.63 -30.05
N THR A 275 5.31 -22.96 -31.17
CA THR A 275 5.39 -21.51 -31.27
C THR A 275 4.03 -20.94 -30.93
N TYR A 276 3.99 -20.13 -29.88
CA TYR A 276 2.78 -19.50 -29.38
C TYR A 276 2.80 -17.99 -29.60
N VAL A 277 1.63 -17.40 -29.79
CA VAL A 277 1.42 -15.95 -29.79
C VAL A 277 0.59 -15.57 -28.59
N ALA A 278 1.08 -14.61 -27.80
CA ALA A 278 0.40 -14.05 -26.65
C ALA A 278 0.06 -12.58 -26.90
N ILE A 279 -1.12 -12.15 -26.46
CA ILE A 279 -1.50 -10.74 -26.42
C ILE A 279 -0.93 -10.16 -25.13
N VAL A 280 -0.09 -9.14 -25.22
CA VAL A 280 0.50 -8.49 -24.04
C VAL A 280 -0.54 -7.56 -23.42
N PRO A 281 -1.00 -7.81 -22.18
CA PRO A 281 -1.94 -6.92 -21.53
C PRO A 281 -1.29 -5.55 -21.24
N SER A 282 -2.05 -4.48 -21.45
CA SER A 282 -1.65 -3.11 -21.12
C SER A 282 -1.65 -2.84 -19.61
N THR A 283 -2.54 -3.51 -18.88
CA THR A 283 -2.72 -3.41 -17.43
C THR A 283 -3.02 -4.78 -16.81
N HIS A 284 -2.93 -4.91 -15.48
CA HIS A 284 -3.21 -6.16 -14.75
C HIS A 284 -4.70 -6.34 -14.43
N TYR A 285 -5.42 -5.23 -14.29
CA TYR A 285 -6.83 -5.21 -13.95
C TYR A 285 -7.56 -4.11 -14.72
N ILE A 286 -8.78 -4.42 -15.13
CA ILE A 286 -9.66 -3.48 -15.83
C ILE A 286 -11.04 -3.51 -15.17
N ALA A 287 -11.54 -2.34 -14.79
CA ALA A 287 -12.88 -2.17 -14.26
C ALA A 287 -13.78 -1.66 -15.39
N ILE A 288 -14.84 -2.41 -15.71
CA ILE A 288 -15.73 -2.11 -16.84
C ILE A 288 -17.15 -1.85 -16.34
N GLU A 289 -17.76 -0.75 -16.81
CA GLU A 289 -19.14 -0.40 -16.49
C GLU A 289 -20.11 -1.30 -17.25
N LYS A 290 -21.34 -1.48 -16.75
CA LYS A 290 -22.34 -2.40 -17.32
C LYS A 290 -22.64 -2.16 -18.81
N SER A 291 -22.67 -0.91 -19.27
CA SER A 291 -22.85 -0.54 -20.68
C SER A 291 -21.62 -0.83 -21.56
N ARG A 292 -20.46 -1.08 -20.94
CA ARG A 292 -19.16 -1.29 -21.59
C ARG A 292 -18.65 -0.08 -22.38
N LEU A 293 -19.21 1.10 -22.11
CA LEU A 293 -18.75 2.36 -22.70
C LEU A 293 -17.61 2.97 -21.89
N TYR A 294 -17.64 2.77 -20.57
CA TYR A 294 -16.68 3.31 -19.63
C TYR A 294 -15.84 2.22 -19.00
N TYR A 295 -14.55 2.50 -18.84
CA TYR A 295 -13.63 1.63 -18.14
C TYR A 295 -12.55 2.41 -17.40
N ILE A 296 -11.88 1.71 -16.51
CA ILE A 296 -10.76 2.21 -15.72
C ILE A 296 -9.71 1.11 -15.61
N GLU A 297 -8.44 1.47 -15.74
CA GLU A 297 -7.31 0.54 -15.66
C GLU A 297 -6.61 0.64 -14.29
N TYR A 298 -6.32 -0.51 -13.68
CA TYR A 298 -5.69 -0.60 -12.37
C TYR A 298 -4.45 -1.50 -12.40
N ASN A 299 -3.38 -1.03 -11.78
CA ASN A 299 -2.25 -1.87 -11.38
C ASN A 299 -2.44 -2.42 -9.94
N GLU A 300 -1.57 -3.34 -9.53
CA GLU A 300 -1.64 -3.98 -8.20
C GLU A 300 -1.49 -2.96 -7.05
N ILE A 301 -0.68 -1.91 -7.22
CA ILE A 301 -0.43 -0.88 -6.20
C ILE A 301 -1.66 0.02 -6.02
N GLN A 302 -2.37 0.34 -7.10
CA GLN A 302 -3.60 1.12 -7.02
C GLN A 302 -4.72 0.31 -6.36
N LEU A 303 -4.78 -0.99 -6.64
CA LEU A 303 -5.72 -1.91 -6.00
C LEU A 303 -5.49 -2.06 -4.50
N SER A 304 -4.25 -2.01 -4.01
CA SER A 304 -3.98 -2.13 -2.57
C SER A 304 -4.50 -0.94 -1.74
N LYS A 305 -4.82 0.19 -2.38
CA LYS A 305 -5.44 1.36 -1.74
C LYS A 305 -6.96 1.26 -1.60
N CYS A 306 -7.59 0.20 -2.13
CA CYS A 306 -9.04 0.06 -2.06
C CYS A 306 -9.53 -0.30 -0.65
N LYS A 307 -10.69 0.23 -0.28
CA LYS A 307 -11.36 -0.12 0.97
C LYS A 307 -12.48 -1.11 0.68
N GLN A 308 -12.45 -2.25 1.36
CA GLN A 308 -13.49 -3.28 1.22
C GLN A 308 -14.65 -3.06 2.19
N ILE A 309 -15.85 -3.01 1.62
CA ILE A 309 -17.15 -3.03 2.30
C ILE A 309 -17.76 -4.44 2.09
N THR A 310 -18.77 -4.85 2.87
CA THR A 310 -19.35 -6.22 2.80
C THR A 310 -19.57 -6.75 1.38
N LYS A 311 -20.11 -5.94 0.47
CA LYS A 311 -20.48 -6.38 -0.89
C LYS A 311 -19.71 -5.69 -2.02
N THR A 312 -18.95 -4.65 -1.74
CA THR A 312 -18.33 -3.77 -2.76
C THR A 312 -16.94 -3.32 -2.34
N LEU A 313 -16.12 -3.03 -3.35
CA LEU A 313 -14.82 -2.38 -3.17
C LEU A 313 -15.00 -0.91 -3.53
N VAL A 314 -14.51 -0.03 -2.66
CA VAL A 314 -14.51 1.42 -2.90
C VAL A 314 -13.08 1.86 -3.17
N TYR A 315 -12.91 2.55 -4.28
CA TYR A 315 -11.63 3.04 -4.77
C TYR A 315 -11.57 4.56 -4.65
N PRO A 316 -10.40 5.12 -4.30
CA PRO A 316 -10.15 6.54 -4.49
C PRO A 316 -10.39 6.92 -5.96
N TYR A 317 -11.04 8.06 -6.18
CA TYR A 317 -11.30 8.60 -7.51
C TYR A 317 -10.11 9.48 -7.95
N ASP A 318 -8.93 8.87 -8.07
CA ASP A 318 -7.72 9.51 -8.62
C ASP A 318 -7.45 9.10 -10.08
N GLN A 319 -8.28 8.21 -10.63
CA GLN A 319 -8.07 7.64 -11.96
C GLN A 319 -8.97 8.26 -13.02
N GLN A 320 -8.40 8.46 -14.21
CA GLN A 320 -9.13 8.97 -15.36
C GLN A 320 -10.19 7.94 -15.81
N LEU A 321 -11.43 8.41 -15.92
CA LEU A 321 -12.49 7.62 -16.53
C LEU A 321 -12.32 7.65 -18.05
N HIS A 322 -12.10 6.49 -18.64
CA HIS A 322 -11.96 6.35 -20.09
C HIS A 322 -13.31 6.04 -20.74
N HIS A 323 -13.58 6.62 -21.90
CA HIS A 323 -14.81 6.42 -22.64
C HIS A 323 -14.52 6.01 -24.09
N LEU A 324 -14.91 4.79 -24.46
CA LEU A 324 -14.79 4.27 -25.83
C LEU A 324 -13.38 4.39 -26.46
N ASP A 325 -12.33 4.41 -25.64
CA ASP A 325 -10.95 4.43 -26.12
C ASP A 325 -10.56 3.09 -26.78
N ASN A 326 -9.51 3.12 -27.62
CA ASN A 326 -8.98 1.97 -28.35
C ASN A 326 -8.12 1.03 -27.47
N SER A 327 -8.42 0.89 -26.18
CA SER A 327 -7.73 -0.09 -25.32
C SER A 327 -7.95 -1.50 -25.85
N CYS A 328 -6.86 -2.27 -25.98
CA CYS A 328 -6.89 -3.64 -26.49
C CYS A 328 -7.88 -4.50 -25.70
N GLU A 329 -7.82 -4.43 -24.36
CA GLU A 329 -8.64 -5.18 -23.44
C GLU A 329 -10.13 -4.86 -23.60
N LEU A 330 -10.49 -3.57 -23.66
CA LEU A 330 -11.88 -3.16 -23.84
C LEU A 330 -12.42 -3.63 -25.19
N MET A 331 -11.65 -3.45 -26.27
CA MET A 331 -12.05 -3.87 -27.61
C MET A 331 -12.27 -5.38 -27.65
N ILE A 332 -11.32 -6.17 -27.12
CA ILE A 332 -11.42 -7.63 -27.02
C ILE A 332 -12.64 -8.05 -26.17
N PHE A 333 -12.90 -7.37 -25.04
CA PHE A 333 -14.04 -7.64 -24.18
C PHE A 333 -15.38 -7.43 -24.89
N ARG A 334 -15.42 -6.50 -25.85
CA ARG A 334 -16.58 -6.25 -26.73
C ARG A 334 -16.73 -7.24 -27.88
N LYS A 335 -15.85 -8.25 -27.96
CA LYS A 335 -15.86 -9.36 -28.94
C LYS A 335 -15.79 -8.86 -30.39
N PRO A 336 -14.65 -8.30 -30.81
CA PRO A 336 -14.49 -7.70 -32.14
C PRO A 336 -14.41 -8.74 -33.27
N GLY A 337 -14.37 -10.04 -32.95
CA GLY A 337 -14.24 -11.14 -33.91
C GLY A 337 -12.81 -11.34 -34.42
N VAL A 338 -12.05 -10.26 -34.61
CA VAL A 338 -10.62 -10.26 -34.95
C VAL A 338 -9.78 -9.58 -33.87
N ILE A 339 -8.49 -9.86 -33.79
CA ILE A 339 -7.60 -9.18 -32.84
C ILE A 339 -7.47 -7.70 -33.27
N PRO A 340 -7.77 -6.72 -32.40
CA PRO A 340 -7.60 -5.31 -32.70
C PRO A 340 -6.15 -4.90 -32.95
N ASP A 341 -5.92 -3.91 -33.81
CA ASP A 341 -4.59 -3.37 -34.11
C ASP A 341 -3.92 -2.69 -32.90
N SER A 342 -4.71 -2.25 -31.92
CA SER A 342 -4.20 -1.69 -30.67
C SER A 342 -3.56 -2.73 -29.75
N CYS A 343 -3.73 -4.02 -30.04
CA CYS A 343 -3.19 -5.10 -29.24
C CYS A 343 -1.74 -5.40 -29.62
N ASN A 344 -0.86 -5.39 -28.62
CA ASN A 344 0.53 -5.80 -28.82
C ASN A 344 0.65 -7.33 -28.76
N LEU A 345 1.25 -7.92 -29.80
CA LEU A 345 1.43 -9.36 -29.93
C LEU A 345 2.89 -9.75 -29.69
N ARG A 346 3.10 -10.83 -28.93
CA ARG A 346 4.43 -11.40 -28.70
C ARG A 346 4.51 -12.88 -29.02
N ASN A 347 5.60 -13.24 -29.70
CA ASN A 347 5.94 -14.64 -29.95
C ASN A 347 6.65 -15.22 -28.74
N VAL A 348 6.22 -16.41 -28.33
CA VAL A 348 6.86 -17.17 -27.26
C VAL A 348 7.02 -18.61 -27.72
N ASN A 349 8.25 -19.12 -27.61
CA ASN A 349 8.55 -20.52 -27.86
C ASN A 349 8.93 -21.17 -26.53
N PHE A 350 8.18 -22.20 -26.14
CA PHE A 350 8.45 -22.97 -24.93
C PHE A 350 7.99 -24.42 -25.11
N ASN A 351 8.63 -25.33 -24.38
CA ASN A 351 8.40 -26.78 -24.46
C ASN A 351 8.08 -27.42 -23.09
N PHE A 352 7.64 -26.62 -22.12
CA PHE A 352 7.25 -27.07 -20.79
C PHE A 352 5.75 -26.86 -20.54
N SER A 353 5.17 -27.63 -19.62
CA SER A 353 3.79 -27.43 -19.16
C SER A 353 3.67 -26.17 -18.30
N ILE A 354 2.57 -25.42 -18.43
CA ILE A 354 2.23 -24.29 -17.57
C ILE A 354 0.96 -24.60 -16.79
N TRP A 355 0.97 -24.32 -15.48
CA TRP A 355 -0.16 -24.50 -14.56
C TRP A 355 -0.43 -23.19 -13.81
N HIS A 356 -1.34 -22.36 -14.31
CA HIS A 356 -1.68 -21.08 -13.69
C HIS A 356 -2.94 -21.20 -12.83
N ARG A 357 -2.81 -20.96 -11.53
CA ARG A 357 -3.94 -21.02 -10.59
C ARG A 357 -4.87 -19.82 -10.75
N LEU A 358 -6.17 -20.09 -10.87
CA LEU A 358 -7.21 -19.06 -10.83
C LEU A 358 -7.48 -18.64 -9.39
N GLU A 359 -7.49 -17.32 -9.14
CA GLU A 359 -7.72 -16.76 -7.82
C GLU A 359 -9.08 -17.17 -7.25
N ASN A 360 -9.14 -17.37 -5.93
CA ASN A 360 -10.38 -17.70 -5.20
C ASN A 360 -11.11 -18.98 -5.67
N THR A 361 -10.45 -19.81 -6.48
CA THR A 361 -10.98 -21.09 -6.94
C THR A 361 -9.96 -22.23 -6.72
N ASN A 362 -10.43 -23.45 -6.91
CA ASN A 362 -9.58 -24.64 -7.02
C ASN A 362 -9.45 -25.04 -8.48
N SER A 363 -9.20 -24.06 -9.34
CA SER A 363 -9.10 -24.26 -10.77
C SER A 363 -7.76 -23.75 -11.29
N TRP A 364 -7.19 -24.45 -12.26
CA TRP A 364 -5.92 -24.09 -12.91
C TRP A 364 -6.11 -24.06 -14.41
N ILE A 365 -5.64 -22.98 -15.04
CA ILE A 365 -5.43 -22.94 -16.48
C ILE A 365 -4.17 -23.74 -16.78
N TYR A 366 -4.27 -24.73 -17.66
CA TYR A 366 -3.13 -25.52 -18.10
C TYR A 366 -2.80 -25.25 -19.56
N ILE A 367 -1.51 -25.34 -19.88
CA ILE A 367 -0.99 -25.35 -21.25
C ILE A 367 0.05 -26.44 -21.35
N THR A 368 -0.20 -27.47 -22.14
CA THR A 368 0.71 -28.61 -22.28
C THR A 368 0.59 -29.25 -23.66
N VAL A 369 1.67 -29.86 -24.15
CA VAL A 369 1.64 -30.65 -25.40
C VAL A 369 0.96 -31.99 -25.17
N LYS A 370 1.21 -32.61 -24.00
CA LYS A 370 0.57 -33.84 -23.52
C LYS A 370 1.07 -34.09 -22.11
N ASP A 371 0.15 -34.28 -21.17
CA ASP A 371 0.48 -34.60 -19.79
C ASP A 371 -0.51 -35.62 -19.23
N ASN A 372 -0.05 -36.47 -18.31
CA ASN A 372 -0.89 -37.43 -17.59
C ASN A 372 -0.84 -37.02 -16.12
N ILE A 373 -1.95 -36.53 -15.60
CA ILE A 373 -2.05 -36.02 -14.25
C ILE A 373 -2.62 -37.14 -13.37
N ILE A 374 -2.03 -37.36 -12.20
CA ILE A 374 -2.55 -38.30 -11.19
C ILE A 374 -3.28 -37.49 -10.12
N VAL A 375 -4.60 -37.60 -10.09
CA VAL A 375 -5.48 -36.94 -9.12
C VAL A 375 -5.72 -37.86 -7.94
N LYS A 376 -5.49 -37.38 -6.72
CA LYS A 376 -5.74 -38.10 -5.46
C LYS A 376 -6.65 -37.26 -4.57
N CYS A 377 -7.73 -37.85 -4.10
CA CYS A 377 -8.67 -37.22 -3.17
C CYS A 377 -8.71 -38.00 -1.86
N LYS A 378 -9.02 -37.34 -0.75
CA LYS A 378 -9.06 -37.97 0.58
C LYS A 378 -9.99 -39.20 0.65
N ASP A 379 -11.09 -39.15 -0.07
CA ASP A 379 -12.14 -40.18 -0.05
C ASP A 379 -11.91 -41.30 -1.09
N ILE A 380 -10.83 -41.23 -1.88
CA ILE A 380 -10.50 -42.18 -2.94
C ILE A 380 -9.10 -42.76 -2.68
N SER A 381 -9.03 -44.07 -2.46
CA SER A 381 -7.77 -44.77 -2.11
C SER A 381 -6.79 -44.88 -3.28
N GLU A 382 -7.29 -44.94 -4.51
CA GLU A 382 -6.47 -45.02 -5.73
C GLU A 382 -6.52 -43.70 -6.49
N GLY A 383 -5.38 -43.28 -7.04
CA GLY A 383 -5.31 -42.05 -7.83
C GLY A 383 -5.88 -42.26 -9.23
N GLU A 384 -6.71 -41.33 -9.69
CA GLU A 384 -7.23 -41.32 -11.05
C GLU A 384 -6.22 -40.69 -12.00
N ILE A 385 -6.02 -41.30 -13.17
CA ILE A 385 -5.13 -40.75 -14.22
C ILE A 385 -5.97 -39.98 -15.24
N VAL A 386 -5.70 -38.69 -15.35
CA VAL A 386 -6.37 -37.78 -16.29
C VAL A 386 -5.38 -37.33 -17.36
N ASN A 387 -5.69 -37.58 -18.63
CA ASN A 387 -4.87 -37.13 -19.74
C ASN A 387 -5.30 -35.73 -20.18
N VAL A 388 -4.35 -34.79 -20.22
CA VAL A 388 -4.58 -33.42 -20.69
C VAL A 388 -3.67 -33.08 -21.85
N ASN A 389 -4.18 -32.25 -22.77
CA ASN A 389 -3.46 -31.79 -23.95
C ASN A 389 -3.99 -30.42 -24.36
N GLY A 390 -3.13 -29.57 -24.91
CA GLY A 390 -3.44 -28.25 -25.40
C GLY A 390 -3.61 -27.28 -24.25
N MET A 391 -4.65 -26.45 -24.35
CA MET A 391 -5.03 -25.48 -23.34
C MET A 391 -6.39 -25.84 -22.78
N GLY A 392 -6.55 -25.74 -21.46
CA GLY A 392 -7.83 -25.94 -20.81
C GLY A 392 -7.82 -25.49 -19.36
N ILE A 393 -8.91 -25.80 -18.65
CA ILE A 393 -9.06 -25.57 -17.22
C ILE A 393 -9.26 -26.91 -16.55
N ILE A 394 -8.52 -27.17 -15.48
CA ILE A 394 -8.76 -28.28 -14.56
C ILE A 394 -9.31 -27.73 -13.25
N GLU A 395 -10.44 -28.25 -12.79
CA GLU A 395 -11.00 -27.94 -11.47
C GLU A 395 -10.83 -29.16 -10.54
N LEU A 396 -10.32 -28.91 -9.35
CA LEU A 396 -10.19 -29.92 -8.30
C LEU A 396 -11.23 -29.70 -7.21
N SER A 397 -11.91 -30.78 -6.84
CA SER A 397 -12.76 -30.81 -5.65
C SER A 397 -11.95 -30.53 -4.38
N ASN A 398 -12.64 -30.07 -3.32
CA ASN A 398 -12.01 -29.84 -2.03
C ASN A 398 -11.33 -31.13 -1.53
N GLN A 399 -10.14 -31.00 -0.92
CA GLN A 399 -9.36 -32.12 -0.39
C GLN A 399 -8.85 -33.10 -1.47
N CYS A 400 -8.76 -32.63 -2.71
CA CYS A 400 -8.04 -33.30 -3.78
C CYS A 400 -6.71 -32.59 -4.08
N GLN A 401 -5.75 -33.36 -4.57
CA GLN A 401 -4.49 -32.89 -5.10
C GLN A 401 -4.16 -33.60 -6.40
N ALA A 402 -3.40 -32.96 -7.27
CA ALA A 402 -3.03 -33.52 -8.56
C ALA A 402 -1.52 -33.41 -8.79
N ASN A 403 -0.91 -34.54 -9.18
CA ASN A 403 0.51 -34.63 -9.53
C ASN A 403 0.66 -34.67 -11.04
N THR A 404 1.44 -33.77 -11.60
CA THR A 404 1.74 -33.71 -13.03
C THR A 404 3.03 -34.49 -13.34
N ASN A 405 3.25 -34.89 -14.60
CA ASN A 405 4.49 -35.59 -14.97
C ASN A 405 5.75 -34.74 -14.78
N ASP A 406 5.60 -33.42 -14.81
CA ASP A 406 6.71 -32.47 -14.67
C ASP A 406 7.06 -32.13 -13.20
N GLY A 407 6.43 -32.83 -12.25
CA GLY A 407 6.68 -32.72 -10.81
C GLY A 407 5.90 -31.60 -10.11
N THR A 408 4.99 -30.94 -10.81
CA THR A 408 4.14 -29.89 -10.22
C THR A 408 3.01 -30.50 -9.41
N LEU A 409 2.84 -30.04 -8.18
CA LEU A 409 1.76 -30.47 -7.28
C LEU A 409 0.68 -29.39 -7.20
N LEU A 410 -0.52 -29.72 -7.65
CA LEU A 410 -1.70 -28.86 -7.57
C LEU A 410 -2.51 -29.23 -6.33
N ILE A 411 -2.71 -28.28 -5.41
CA ILE A 411 -3.38 -28.54 -4.12
C ILE A 411 -4.66 -27.72 -4.04
N SER A 412 -5.79 -28.39 -3.85
CA SER A 412 -7.06 -27.71 -3.55
C SER A 412 -7.05 -27.08 -2.16
N GLN A 413 -7.66 -25.90 -2.03
CA GLN A 413 -7.89 -25.26 -0.75
C GLN A 413 -9.35 -25.43 -0.33
N LYS A 414 -9.62 -25.41 0.97
CA LYS A 414 -10.99 -25.46 1.48
C LYS A 414 -11.73 -24.19 1.04
N LYS A 415 -12.68 -24.32 0.09
CA LYS A 415 -13.51 -23.19 -0.36
C LYS A 415 -14.34 -22.66 0.84
N VAL A 416 -14.19 -21.38 1.15
CA VAL A 416 -15.05 -20.64 2.12
C VAL A 416 -15.96 -19.64 1.39
N THR A 417 -15.78 -19.45 0.08
CA THR A 417 -16.47 -18.41 -0.69
C THR A 417 -17.72 -18.95 -1.39
N THR A 418 -18.86 -18.29 -1.17
CA THR A 418 -20.14 -18.51 -1.89
C THR A 418 -20.26 -17.68 -3.16
N LYS A 419 -19.27 -16.83 -3.47
CA LYS A 419 -19.28 -15.94 -4.63
C LYS A 419 -18.89 -16.71 -5.89
N VAL A 420 -19.76 -16.69 -6.88
CA VAL A 420 -19.50 -17.23 -8.22
C VAL A 420 -18.77 -16.15 -9.02
N TYR A 421 -17.49 -16.41 -9.34
CA TYR A 421 -16.74 -15.59 -10.28
C TYR A 421 -16.99 -16.12 -11.70
N LYS A 422 -17.30 -15.24 -12.63
CA LYS A 422 -17.53 -15.60 -14.04
C LYS A 422 -16.39 -15.10 -14.89
N ASP A 423 -15.58 -16.04 -15.36
CA ASP A 423 -14.52 -15.75 -16.31
C ASP A 423 -15.11 -15.45 -17.69
N ILE A 424 -14.47 -14.51 -18.41
CA ILE A 424 -14.86 -14.15 -19.77
C ILE A 424 -13.69 -14.49 -20.69
N ILE A 425 -13.89 -15.50 -21.53
CA ILE A 425 -12.97 -15.84 -22.60
C ILE A 425 -13.58 -15.27 -23.91
N PRO A 426 -13.00 -14.21 -24.48
CA PRO A 426 -13.47 -13.62 -25.72
C PRO A 426 -13.23 -14.60 -26.88
N GLN A 427 -14.22 -14.75 -27.76
CA GLN A 427 -14.04 -15.52 -28.99
C GLN A 427 -13.34 -14.63 -30.01
N LEU A 428 -12.14 -15.04 -30.43
CA LEU A 428 -11.31 -14.35 -31.40
C LEU A 428 -10.98 -15.32 -32.53
N ASN A 429 -11.23 -14.91 -33.78
CA ASN A 429 -10.78 -15.64 -34.95
C ASN A 429 -9.31 -15.36 -35.15
N VAL A 430 -8.47 -16.29 -34.70
CA VAL A 430 -7.02 -16.25 -34.96
C VAL A 430 -6.73 -16.96 -36.27
N SER A 431 -7.48 -16.63 -37.32
CA SER A 431 -7.14 -16.98 -38.69
C SER A 431 -6.24 -15.86 -39.23
N ILE A 432 -5.01 -15.79 -38.72
CA ILE A 432 -4.09 -14.73 -39.13
C ILE A 432 -3.00 -15.36 -39.99
N ASN A 433 -2.95 -14.85 -41.22
CA ASN A 433 -1.84 -14.92 -42.15
C ASN A 433 -0.66 -14.12 -41.54
N LEU A 434 -0.15 -14.57 -40.39
CA LEU A 434 0.96 -13.97 -39.67
C LEU A 434 2.19 -14.19 -40.53
N GLN A 435 2.48 -13.24 -41.43
CA GLN A 435 3.80 -13.02 -41.98
C GLN A 435 4.71 -12.49 -40.85
N ILE A 436 4.85 -13.29 -39.80
CA ILE A 436 5.87 -13.10 -38.79
C ILE A 436 7.10 -13.81 -39.35
N PRO A 437 8.25 -13.13 -39.48
CA PRO A 437 9.47 -13.80 -39.88
C PRO A 437 9.81 -14.86 -38.83
N LEU A 438 9.72 -16.13 -39.22
CA LEU A 438 10.28 -17.23 -38.46
C LEU A 438 11.81 -17.06 -38.50
N ILE A 439 12.35 -16.28 -37.57
CA ILE A 439 13.80 -16.04 -37.50
C ILE A 439 14.48 -17.34 -37.03
N ASP A 440 15.51 -17.69 -37.79
CA ASP A 440 16.19 -18.98 -37.87
C ASP A 440 16.70 -19.52 -36.50
N ARG A 441 16.53 -20.83 -36.27
CA ARG A 441 16.71 -21.50 -34.97
C ARG A 441 18.18 -21.76 -34.58
N ASN A 442 19.13 -21.46 -35.45
CA ASN A 442 20.45 -22.10 -35.40
C ASN A 442 21.56 -21.36 -34.63
N ILE A 443 21.32 -20.17 -34.04
CA ILE A 443 22.40 -19.36 -33.45
C ILE A 443 22.34 -19.26 -31.90
N VAL A 444 21.22 -19.65 -31.26
CA VAL A 444 20.99 -19.38 -29.81
C VAL A 444 21.21 -20.62 -28.93
N SER A 445 22.07 -21.57 -29.29
CA SER A 445 22.29 -22.78 -28.48
C SER A 445 23.00 -22.48 -27.15
N ASP A 446 24.09 -21.72 -27.18
CA ASP A 446 25.08 -21.80 -26.08
C ASP A 446 24.81 -20.83 -24.92
N LYS A 447 23.94 -19.83 -25.10
CA LYS A 447 23.54 -18.87 -24.04
C LYS A 447 22.23 -19.27 -23.32
N LEU A 448 21.50 -20.26 -23.84
CA LEU A 448 20.24 -20.76 -23.28
C LEU A 448 20.43 -21.59 -21.99
N MET A 449 21.66 -22.07 -21.73
CA MET A 449 21.97 -22.84 -20.51
C MET A 449 21.89 -22.01 -19.22
N ILE A 450 22.09 -20.68 -19.26
CA ILE A 450 22.06 -19.83 -18.05
C ILE A 450 20.63 -19.57 -17.55
N LEU A 451 19.60 -19.66 -18.42
CA LEU A 451 18.19 -19.48 -18.03
C LEU A 451 17.50 -20.75 -17.50
N ASN A 452 18.19 -21.89 -17.50
CA ASN A 452 17.60 -23.19 -17.12
C ASN A 452 17.15 -23.23 -15.64
N ASN A 453 17.76 -22.40 -14.77
CA ASN A 453 17.42 -22.34 -13.34
C ASN A 453 16.07 -21.65 -13.04
N ASN A 454 15.53 -20.84 -13.95
CA ASN A 454 14.24 -20.14 -13.76
C ASN A 454 13.02 -20.93 -14.30
N LYS A 455 13.23 -22.14 -14.85
CA LYS A 455 12.15 -22.97 -15.40
C LYS A 455 11.07 -23.30 -14.37
N SER A 456 11.42 -23.56 -13.11
CA SER A 456 10.44 -23.89 -12.05
C SER A 456 9.46 -22.74 -11.75
N ILE A 457 9.92 -21.49 -11.86
CA ILE A 457 9.13 -20.30 -11.53
C ILE A 457 8.14 -19.97 -12.66
N ILE A 458 8.51 -20.21 -13.92
CA ILE A 458 7.68 -19.92 -15.10
C ILE A 458 6.58 -20.98 -15.28
N LYS A 459 6.86 -22.25 -14.92
CA LYS A 459 5.91 -23.38 -15.00
C LYS A 459 4.58 -23.13 -14.27
N ASN A 460 4.55 -22.26 -13.26
CA ASN A 460 3.36 -22.09 -12.42
C ASN A 460 2.63 -20.74 -12.65
N ASN A 461 3.07 -19.92 -13.62
CA ASN A 461 2.47 -18.58 -13.79
C ASN A 461 2.58 -18.04 -15.22
N LEU A 462 1.42 -17.90 -15.89
CA LEU A 462 1.30 -17.28 -17.21
C LEU A 462 1.81 -15.84 -17.29
N ASN A 463 1.68 -15.04 -16.22
CA ASN A 463 2.16 -13.65 -16.24
C ASN A 463 3.69 -13.57 -16.43
N LYS A 464 4.42 -14.56 -15.90
CA LYS A 464 5.88 -14.66 -16.02
C LYS A 464 6.35 -15.15 -17.39
N LEU A 465 5.44 -15.69 -18.21
CA LEU A 465 5.75 -16.13 -19.56
C LEU A 465 6.14 -14.95 -20.46
N LEU A 466 5.47 -13.80 -20.31
CA LEU A 466 5.78 -12.59 -21.05
C LEU A 466 7.11 -11.97 -20.59
N GLU A 467 7.40 -11.96 -19.29
CA GLU A 467 8.69 -11.53 -18.74
C GLU A 467 9.86 -12.39 -19.25
N TYR A 468 9.64 -13.71 -19.35
CA TYR A 468 10.59 -14.64 -19.95
C TYR A 468 10.85 -14.29 -21.42
N SER A 469 9.80 -14.00 -22.20
CA SER A 469 9.95 -13.57 -23.59
C SER A 469 10.77 -12.28 -23.72
N ASN A 470 10.50 -11.26 -22.88
CA ASN A 470 11.28 -10.01 -22.86
C ASN A 470 12.76 -10.25 -22.58
N SER A 471 13.05 -11.12 -21.62
CA SER A 471 14.42 -11.48 -21.24
C SER A 471 15.16 -12.17 -22.40
N LEU A 472 14.48 -13.06 -23.13
CA LEU A 472 15.04 -13.71 -24.31
C LEU A 472 15.32 -12.72 -25.45
N GLU A 473 14.41 -11.76 -25.67
CA GLU A 473 14.59 -10.75 -26.72
C GLU A 473 15.76 -9.81 -26.43
N ASN A 474 15.91 -9.36 -25.18
CA ASN A 474 17.06 -8.56 -24.76
C ASN A 474 18.38 -9.31 -24.97
N ILE A 475 18.42 -10.62 -24.67
CA ILE A 475 19.60 -11.46 -24.91
C ILE A 475 19.90 -11.58 -26.42
N ARG A 476 18.88 -11.70 -27.27
CA ARG A 476 19.04 -11.75 -28.74
C ARG A 476 19.54 -10.43 -29.32
N GLN A 477 19.08 -9.29 -28.81
CA GLN A 477 19.60 -7.98 -29.21
C GLN A 477 21.08 -7.84 -28.83
N LEU A 478 21.48 -8.34 -27.65
CA LEU A 478 22.89 -8.36 -27.25
C LEU A 478 23.74 -9.30 -28.13
N SER A 479 23.22 -10.43 -28.60
CA SER A 479 23.98 -11.35 -29.47
C SER A 479 24.16 -10.80 -30.89
N THR A 480 23.10 -10.24 -31.47
CA THR A 480 23.15 -9.65 -32.82
C THR A 480 24.11 -8.46 -32.88
N ASN A 481 24.14 -7.61 -31.86
CA ASN A 481 25.11 -6.51 -31.77
C ASN A 481 26.56 -7.01 -31.69
N ASN A 482 26.82 -8.09 -30.96
CA ASN A 482 28.16 -8.68 -30.88
C ASN A 482 28.62 -9.33 -32.20
N ASP A 483 27.71 -9.95 -32.96
CA ASP A 483 28.08 -10.53 -34.27
C ASP A 483 28.41 -9.45 -35.30
N THR A 484 27.70 -8.31 -35.27
CA THR A 484 28.01 -7.18 -36.16
C THR A 484 29.37 -6.55 -35.84
N THR A 485 29.74 -6.44 -34.56
CA THR A 485 31.05 -5.91 -34.15
C THR A 485 32.18 -6.88 -34.48
N ILE A 486 31.98 -8.20 -34.36
CA ILE A 486 32.96 -9.22 -34.78
C ILE A 486 33.17 -9.21 -36.30
N LYS A 487 32.10 -9.11 -37.10
CA LYS A 487 32.21 -8.99 -38.57
C LYS A 487 32.93 -7.72 -39.01
N MET A 488 32.65 -6.59 -38.36
CA MET A 488 33.37 -5.32 -38.59
C MET A 488 34.87 -5.48 -38.32
N ASN A 489 35.23 -6.15 -37.22
CA ASN A 489 36.64 -6.35 -36.83
C ASN A 489 37.37 -7.29 -37.81
N ASN A 490 36.73 -8.35 -38.29
CA ASN A 490 37.36 -9.29 -39.22
C ASN A 490 37.63 -8.66 -40.60
N ASN A 491 36.71 -7.81 -41.09
CA ASN A 491 36.94 -7.04 -42.32
C ASN A 491 38.10 -6.04 -42.18
N PHE A 492 38.29 -5.46 -40.98
CA PHE A 492 39.42 -4.58 -40.71
C PHE A 492 40.78 -5.30 -40.85
N TYR A 493 40.90 -6.52 -40.30
CA TYR A 493 42.14 -7.31 -40.42
C TYR A 493 42.44 -7.74 -41.86
N ILE A 494 41.41 -8.07 -42.65
CA ILE A 494 41.57 -8.40 -44.08
C ILE A 494 42.10 -7.19 -44.86
N ILE A 495 41.53 -6.00 -44.63
CA ILE A 495 41.99 -4.75 -45.28
C ILE A 495 43.45 -4.48 -44.89
N LEU A 496 43.79 -4.58 -43.60
CA LEU A 496 45.16 -4.38 -43.12
C LEU A 496 46.16 -5.33 -43.80
N GLY A 497 45.78 -6.61 -43.95
CA GLY A 497 46.58 -7.61 -44.64
C GLY A 497 46.84 -7.27 -46.11
N THR A 498 45.83 -6.80 -46.84
CA THR A 498 46.00 -6.39 -48.24
C THR A 498 46.92 -5.19 -48.41
N VAL A 499 46.87 -4.23 -47.48
CA VAL A 499 47.75 -3.05 -47.49
C VAL A 499 49.20 -3.47 -47.26
N ILE A 500 49.48 -4.35 -46.28
CA ILE A 500 50.83 -4.84 -45.99
C ILE A 500 51.42 -5.58 -47.20
N ILE A 501 50.64 -6.43 -47.86
CA ILE A 501 51.08 -7.16 -49.06
C ILE A 501 51.40 -6.19 -50.21
N SER A 502 50.55 -5.18 -50.43
CA SER A 502 50.79 -4.16 -51.47
C SER A 502 52.06 -3.36 -51.21
N MET A 503 52.34 -3.01 -49.95
CA MET A 503 53.52 -2.27 -49.54
C MET A 503 54.79 -3.13 -49.69
N GLY A 504 54.70 -4.42 -49.36
CA GLY A 504 55.76 -5.40 -49.62
C GLY A 504 56.10 -5.52 -51.11
N LEU A 505 55.10 -5.60 -51.98
CA LEU A 505 55.30 -5.64 -53.43
C LEU A 505 55.97 -4.36 -53.96
N LEU A 506 55.57 -3.19 -53.47
CA LEU A 506 56.20 -1.92 -53.83
C LEU A 506 57.67 -1.84 -53.39
N ILE A 507 58.00 -2.36 -52.21
CA ILE A 507 59.39 -2.42 -51.72
C ILE A 507 60.22 -3.34 -52.62
N VAL A 508 59.69 -4.52 -52.97
CA VAL A 508 60.37 -5.46 -53.89
C VAL A 508 60.57 -4.82 -55.26
N LEU A 509 59.57 -4.10 -55.79
CA LEU A 509 59.69 -3.37 -57.06
C LEU A 509 60.76 -2.26 -56.99
N SER A 510 60.78 -1.50 -55.89
CA SER A 510 61.80 -0.48 -55.61
C SER A 510 63.21 -1.07 -55.56
N LEU A 511 63.38 -2.20 -54.89
CA LEU A 511 64.65 -2.92 -54.81
C LEU A 511 65.06 -3.47 -56.18
N TYR A 512 64.12 -4.00 -56.96
CA TYR A 512 64.35 -4.45 -58.33
C TYR A 512 64.80 -3.30 -59.25
N ILE A 513 64.14 -2.14 -59.18
CA ILE A 513 64.54 -0.95 -59.95
C ILE A 513 65.92 -0.46 -59.52
N LYS A 514 66.21 -0.41 -58.21
CA LYS A 514 67.55 -0.06 -57.71
C LYS A 514 68.60 -1.05 -58.22
N PHE A 515 68.33 -2.35 -58.16
CA PHE A 515 69.26 -3.38 -58.64
C PHE A 515 69.51 -3.26 -60.15
N LYS A 516 68.45 -3.03 -60.95
CA LYS A 516 68.56 -2.79 -62.39
C LYS A 516 69.39 -1.54 -62.71
N ASN A 517 69.18 -0.45 -61.97
CA ASN A 517 69.93 0.79 -62.16
C ASN A 517 71.41 0.63 -61.77
N THR A 518 71.70 -0.10 -60.69
CA THR A 518 73.08 -0.42 -60.28
C THR A 518 73.78 -1.32 -61.32
N CYS A 519 73.09 -2.34 -61.85
CA CYS A 519 73.62 -3.14 -62.96
C CYS A 519 73.86 -2.31 -64.23
N SER A 520 73.00 -1.33 -64.55
CA SER A 520 73.24 -0.44 -65.69
C SER A 520 74.46 0.47 -65.47
N ARG A 521 74.68 0.96 -64.24
CA ARG A 521 75.88 1.73 -63.88
C ARG A 521 77.16 0.89 -63.97
N ILE A 522 77.11 -0.37 -63.52
CA ILE A 522 78.25 -1.29 -63.62
C ILE A 522 78.52 -1.62 -65.10
N LYS A 523 77.47 -1.83 -65.91
CA LYS A 523 77.62 -2.06 -67.36
C LYS A 523 78.27 -0.86 -68.07
N ASN A 524 77.82 0.36 -67.77
CA ASN A 524 78.39 1.57 -68.38
C ASN A 524 79.83 1.82 -67.91
N SER A 525 80.17 1.51 -66.65
CA SER A 525 81.54 1.57 -66.13
C SER A 525 82.46 0.54 -66.80
N ILE A 526 81.95 -0.67 -67.10
CA ILE A 526 82.70 -1.69 -67.83
C ILE A 526 82.89 -1.29 -69.30
N GLU A 527 81.89 -0.69 -69.94
CA GLU A 527 81.99 -0.19 -71.32
C GLU A 527 83.00 0.97 -71.45
N GLU A 528 83.08 1.91 -70.50
CA GLU A 528 84.13 2.96 -70.49
C GLU A 528 85.55 2.39 -70.24
N THR A 529 85.67 1.33 -69.44
CA THR A 529 86.98 0.70 -69.15
C THR A 529 87.48 -0.17 -70.32
N ILE A 530 86.58 -0.74 -71.12
CA ILE A 530 86.91 -1.58 -72.28
C ILE A 530 87.18 -0.72 -73.53
N VAL A 531 86.46 0.39 -73.73
CA VAL A 531 86.70 1.29 -74.88
C VAL A 531 88.05 2.01 -74.78
N ASN A 532 88.53 2.33 -73.57
CA ASN A 532 89.86 2.91 -73.38
C ASN A 532 91.03 1.90 -73.48
N LYS A 533 90.75 0.59 -73.54
CA LYS A 533 91.79 -0.46 -73.60
C LYS A 533 91.95 -1.13 -74.98
N ILE A 534 91.09 -0.80 -75.95
CA ILE A 534 91.09 -1.38 -77.30
C ILE A 534 91.72 -0.44 -78.36
N TYR A 535 92.06 0.80 -78.00
CA TYR A 535 92.74 1.74 -78.90
C TYR A 535 94.29 1.69 -78.87
N GLU A 536 94.91 0.85 -78.04
CA GLU A 536 96.39 0.84 -77.90
C GLU A 536 97.14 -0.36 -78.50
N ASP A 537 96.54 -1.51 -78.83
CA ASP A 537 97.33 -2.65 -79.33
C ASP A 537 96.69 -3.37 -80.53
N VAL A 538 96.66 -2.67 -81.67
CA VAL A 538 96.68 -3.28 -83.01
C VAL A 538 98.04 -2.97 -83.61
N ASN A 539 98.97 -3.93 -83.58
CA ASN A 539 100.07 -4.10 -84.55
C ASN A 539 100.78 -5.48 -84.36
N THR A 540 100.38 -6.45 -85.20
CA THR A 540 101.18 -7.40 -86.04
C THR A 540 102.54 -7.97 -85.56
N PRO A 541 103.09 -9.04 -86.20
CA PRO A 541 102.63 -10.42 -86.38
C PRO A 541 103.78 -11.48 -86.17
N ASN A 542 103.52 -12.74 -86.57
CA ASN A 542 104.47 -13.76 -87.10
C ASN A 542 105.09 -14.88 -86.23
N CYS A 543 104.88 -16.10 -86.79
CA CYS A 543 105.80 -17.22 -87.02
C CYS A 543 106.19 -18.24 -85.93
N GLU A 544 105.83 -19.48 -86.28
CA GLU A 544 106.63 -20.72 -86.26
C GLU A 544 106.89 -21.48 -84.95
N SER A 545 106.38 -22.72 -85.00
CA SER A 545 106.80 -23.95 -84.30
C SER A 545 108.32 -24.19 -84.39
N PRO A 546 108.97 -24.98 -83.50
CA PRO A 546 108.67 -26.41 -83.40
C PRO A 546 108.75 -27.04 -82.00
N LEU A 547 108.06 -28.17 -81.86
CA LEU A 547 108.32 -29.21 -80.85
C LEU A 547 109.81 -29.64 -80.90
N PRO A 548 110.36 -30.11 -79.75
CA PRO A 548 110.55 -31.56 -79.66
C PRO A 548 110.35 -32.18 -78.27
N ARG A 549 109.87 -33.43 -78.34
CA ARG A 549 110.26 -34.67 -77.63
C ARG A 549 110.26 -34.78 -76.08
N ILE A 550 109.41 -35.74 -75.67
CA ILE A 550 109.69 -36.99 -74.91
C ILE A 550 110.23 -36.80 -73.48
N VAL A 551 109.42 -37.16 -72.47
CA VAL A 551 109.24 -38.55 -71.98
C VAL A 551 107.76 -38.83 -71.80
#